data_AF-A0A7V8VGI6-F1
#
_entry.id   AF-A0A7V8VGI6-F1
#
_cell.length_a   1.000
_cell.length_b   1.000
_cell.length_c   1.000
_cell.angle_alpha   90.00
_cell.angle_beta   90.00
_cell.angle_gamma   90.00
#
_symmetry.space_group_name_H-M   'P 1'
#
loop_
_entity.id
_entity.type
_entity.pdbx_description
1 polymer ?
#
loop_
_entity_poly.entity_id
_entity_poly.type
_entity_poly.pdbx_seq_one_letter_code
_entity_poly.pdbx_strand_id
1 'polypeptide(L)'
;MWPSIRRWLDWHRPDRSQCMALRAGLRSFRWSYEHLGLVAPADAIPWVAEAVRLEITLAGSDLLACRRTDFTLHGTSETPLPCQDIQRVQPGLYRLEFRFPLSAVWPAAVQFCWRDYTLLNLTLPRLTQEDYLRSVRWRSWGVAMRWRQKAVTARCFSRRSLRGLAAAVLVSSPHRLLPLASLQPHLFVQGLPNGPHFELPLVLTASQQLDTEALLAVPFPQALLQSQQCHWQWRTTGYSGHAETITFLPPQEWEHQVVLRDACFYLNTNRGWVRHTEASLPHESGLFAPCFLLQAPPGSAGLLPLTFYALTSQAPRLRRLRQECVLVTDAPTPYIPGLFHFQDFPQLTSLELRHGSRILSTLSLSRIPQARFTAEGGFRQAPDVVWTESAEAELWERLQRLSRLGPNNKHPGT
;
A
#
# COMPACT_ATOMS: atom_id res chain seq x y z
N MET A 1 63.50 -23.55 39.07
CA MET A 1 64.47 -22.63 38.43
C MET A 1 63.96 -21.90 37.17
N TRP A 2 62.74 -22.18 36.68
CA TRP A 2 62.20 -21.63 35.42
C TRP A 2 61.26 -20.39 35.51
N PRO A 3 60.52 -20.11 36.61
CA PRO A 3 59.62 -18.95 36.68
C PRO A 3 60.33 -17.60 36.80
N SER A 4 61.50 -17.57 37.44
CA SER A 4 62.28 -16.34 37.69
C SER A 4 62.94 -15.79 36.43
N ILE A 5 63.41 -16.67 35.53
CA ILE A 5 64.01 -16.27 34.24
C ILE A 5 62.95 -15.70 33.29
N ARG A 6 61.73 -16.25 33.28
CA ARG A 6 60.60 -15.67 32.53
C ARG A 6 60.23 -14.28 33.05
N ARG A 7 60.09 -14.12 34.37
CA ARG A 7 59.82 -12.81 34.99
C ARG A 7 60.93 -11.78 34.70
N TRP A 8 62.18 -12.21 34.65
CA TRP A 8 63.31 -11.34 34.33
C TRP A 8 63.35 -10.94 32.85
N LEU A 9 63.04 -11.85 31.92
CA LEU A 9 62.93 -11.57 30.49
C LEU A 9 61.72 -10.68 30.13
N ASP A 10 60.60 -10.84 30.84
CA ASP A 10 59.43 -9.96 30.68
C ASP A 10 59.71 -8.54 31.22
N TRP A 11 60.56 -8.41 32.25
CA TRP A 11 61.02 -7.11 32.76
C TRP A 11 61.93 -6.39 31.74
N HIS A 12 62.72 -7.12 30.97
CA HIS A 12 63.57 -6.58 29.90
C HIS A 12 62.82 -6.28 28.58
N ARG A 13 61.53 -6.64 28.47
CA ARG A 13 60.69 -6.34 27.29
C ARG A 13 59.34 -5.77 27.73
N PRO A 14 59.31 -4.52 28.26
CA PRO A 14 58.07 -3.87 28.72
C PRO A 14 56.97 -3.89 27.65
N ASP A 15 57.36 -3.74 26.38
CA ASP A 15 56.45 -3.79 25.23
C ASP A 15 55.70 -5.13 25.09
N ARG A 16 56.33 -6.25 25.43
CA ARG A 16 55.66 -7.57 25.37
C ARG A 16 54.58 -7.69 26.43
N SER A 17 54.85 -7.22 27.65
CA SER A 17 53.88 -7.22 28.74
C SER A 17 52.70 -6.28 28.46
N GLN A 18 52.97 -5.11 27.87
CA GLN A 18 51.95 -4.16 27.42
C GLN A 18 51.12 -4.73 26.28
N CYS A 19 51.74 -5.35 25.27
CA CYS A 19 51.03 -6.04 24.20
C CYS A 19 50.07 -7.12 24.75
N MET A 20 50.51 -7.94 25.71
CA MET A 20 49.63 -8.95 26.33
C MET A 20 48.48 -8.31 27.12
N ALA A 21 48.74 -7.20 27.83
CA ALA A 21 47.69 -6.44 28.51
C ALA A 21 46.68 -5.81 27.53
N LEU A 22 47.16 -5.25 26.41
CA LEU A 22 46.32 -4.70 25.33
C LEU A 22 45.46 -5.80 24.69
N ARG A 23 46.05 -6.97 24.39
CA ARG A 23 45.29 -8.13 23.89
C ARG A 23 44.20 -8.56 24.87
N ALA A 24 44.52 -8.67 26.17
CA ALA A 24 43.55 -8.98 27.22
C ALA A 24 42.51 -7.86 27.43
N GLY A 25 42.86 -6.64 27.04
CA GLY A 25 42.03 -5.44 27.06
C GLY A 25 41.05 -5.33 25.90
N LEU A 26 41.18 -6.11 24.83
CA LEU A 26 40.23 -6.06 23.70
C LEU A 26 38.82 -6.40 24.18
N ARG A 27 37.83 -5.57 23.78
CA ARG A 27 36.43 -5.73 24.18
C ARG A 27 35.51 -6.00 23.00
N SER A 28 35.65 -5.23 21.94
CA SER A 28 34.84 -5.40 20.73
C SER A 28 35.51 -4.76 19.53
N PHE A 29 35.11 -5.22 18.35
CA PHE A 29 35.35 -4.53 17.09
C PHE A 29 34.03 -4.42 16.33
N ARG A 30 33.86 -3.35 15.56
CA ARG A 30 32.68 -3.14 14.72
C ARG A 30 33.10 -2.64 13.36
N TRP A 31 32.51 -3.25 12.35
CA TRP A 31 32.67 -2.84 10.97
C TRP A 31 31.55 -1.89 10.56
N SER A 32 31.89 -0.86 9.81
CA SER A 32 30.94 -0.03 9.10
C SER A 32 31.50 0.34 7.74
N TYR A 33 30.64 0.80 6.83
CA TYR A 33 31.08 1.25 5.51
C TYR A 33 30.44 2.58 5.15
N GLU A 34 31.11 3.26 4.21
CA GLU A 34 30.65 4.49 3.60
C GLU A 34 30.18 4.20 2.18
N HIS A 35 29.02 4.74 1.83
CA HIS A 35 28.53 4.72 0.45
C HIS A 35 27.58 5.91 0.24
N LEU A 36 27.74 6.66 -0.85
CA LEU A 36 26.92 7.84 -1.18
C LEU A 36 26.84 8.87 -0.04
N GLY A 37 27.94 9.04 0.69
CA GLY A 37 28.02 9.96 1.84
C GLY A 37 27.30 9.48 3.11
N LEU A 38 26.73 8.27 3.12
CA LEU A 38 26.12 7.65 4.29
C LEU A 38 27.09 6.66 4.95
N VAL A 39 27.00 6.51 6.26
CA VAL A 39 27.79 5.53 7.04
C VAL A 39 26.83 4.49 7.63
N ALA A 40 27.06 3.22 7.34
CA ALA A 40 26.21 2.13 7.76
C ALA A 40 26.98 1.08 8.58
N PRO A 41 26.49 0.67 9.77
CA PRO A 41 27.05 -0.48 10.47
C PRO A 41 26.80 -1.75 9.66
N ALA A 42 27.77 -2.66 9.65
CA ALA A 42 27.74 -3.81 8.79
C ALA A 42 28.34 -5.07 9.41
N ASP A 43 27.59 -6.15 9.32
CA ASP A 43 28.11 -7.50 9.55
C ASP A 43 28.83 -8.05 8.31
N ALA A 44 28.54 -7.48 7.13
CA ALA A 44 29.22 -7.76 5.87
C ALA A 44 29.32 -6.49 5.01
N ILE A 45 30.53 -6.21 4.52
CA ILE A 45 30.85 -5.04 3.72
C ILE A 45 30.45 -5.27 2.26
N PRO A 46 29.56 -4.46 1.68
CA PRO A 46 29.09 -4.63 0.32
C PRO A 46 30.14 -4.17 -0.70
N TRP A 47 30.07 -4.75 -1.90
CA TRP A 47 30.92 -4.40 -3.04
C TRP A 47 30.86 -2.92 -3.47
N VAL A 48 29.79 -2.21 -3.09
CA VAL A 48 29.61 -0.78 -3.42
C VAL A 48 30.28 0.16 -2.42
N ALA A 49 30.79 -0.34 -1.30
CA ALA A 49 31.37 0.50 -0.27
C ALA A 49 32.58 1.27 -0.82
N GLU A 50 32.55 2.59 -0.64
CA GLU A 50 33.61 3.50 -1.07
C GLU A 50 34.77 3.50 -0.06
N ALA A 51 34.41 3.41 1.22
CA ALA A 51 35.35 3.24 2.32
C ALA A 51 34.78 2.31 3.37
N VAL A 52 35.68 1.73 4.18
CA VAL A 52 35.32 0.92 5.35
C VAL A 52 35.88 1.60 6.57
N ARG A 53 35.15 1.51 7.67
CA ARG A 53 35.64 1.89 8.99
C ARG A 53 35.66 0.68 9.91
N LEU A 54 36.71 0.62 10.71
CA LEU A 54 36.86 -0.34 11.79
C LEU A 54 36.95 0.45 13.10
N GLU A 55 36.01 0.20 13.99
CA GLU A 55 36.06 0.70 15.36
C GLU A 55 36.50 -0.43 16.28
N ILE A 56 37.56 -0.22 17.07
CA ILE A 56 38.05 -1.17 18.08
C ILE A 56 37.88 -0.56 19.46
N THR A 57 37.25 -1.29 20.38
CA THR A 57 37.12 -0.90 21.78
C THR A 57 38.12 -1.68 22.63
N LEU A 58 38.94 -0.95 23.37
CA LEU A 58 40.07 -1.45 24.13
C LEU A 58 40.01 -0.93 25.57
N ALA A 59 40.03 -1.84 26.54
CA ALA A 59 40.22 -1.52 27.95
C ALA A 59 41.72 -1.45 28.28
N GLY A 60 42.15 -0.43 29.00
CA GLY A 60 43.54 -0.24 29.38
C GLY A 60 43.70 0.82 30.46
N SER A 61 44.83 0.81 31.17
CA SER A 61 45.17 1.87 32.13
C SER A 61 45.45 3.20 31.43
N ASP A 62 45.27 4.34 32.11
CA ASP A 62 45.60 5.67 31.56
C ASP A 62 47.09 5.83 31.17
N LEU A 63 47.97 4.98 31.68
CA LEU A 63 49.39 4.88 31.27
C LEU A 63 49.59 4.23 29.88
N LEU A 64 48.55 3.58 29.34
CA LEU A 64 48.44 3.15 27.95
C LEU A 64 47.78 4.24 27.11
N ALA A 65 48.02 5.52 27.43
CA ALA A 65 47.74 6.66 26.56
C ALA A 65 48.64 6.57 25.31
N CYS A 66 48.36 5.57 24.50
CA CYS A 66 49.07 5.20 23.31
C CYS A 66 48.94 6.32 22.29
N ARG A 67 50.05 6.64 21.63
CA ARG A 67 50.01 7.59 20.52
C ARG A 67 49.17 6.94 19.42
N ARG A 68 48.42 7.75 18.69
CA ARG A 68 47.69 7.28 17.50
C ARG A 68 48.59 6.48 16.54
N THR A 69 49.85 6.88 16.42
CA THR A 69 50.87 6.22 15.59
C THR A 69 51.30 4.84 16.10
N ASP A 70 51.02 4.50 17.36
CA ASP A 70 51.35 3.19 17.91
C ASP A 70 50.38 2.11 17.41
N PHE A 71 49.25 2.47 16.80
CA PHE A 71 48.27 1.51 16.31
C PHE A 71 48.14 1.55 14.80
N THR A 72 48.27 0.38 14.19
CA THR A 72 48.23 0.22 12.74
C THR A 72 47.39 -0.99 12.33
N LEU A 73 46.81 -0.94 11.14
CA LEU A 73 46.22 -2.09 10.45
C LEU A 73 47.13 -2.51 9.30
N HIS A 74 47.50 -3.77 9.25
CA HIS A 74 48.33 -4.35 8.20
C HIS A 74 47.46 -5.24 7.31
N GLY A 75 47.39 -4.91 6.02
CA GLY A 75 46.74 -5.72 4.99
C GLY A 75 47.74 -6.58 4.21
N THR A 76 47.34 -7.08 3.04
CA THR A 76 48.25 -7.78 2.09
C THR A 76 49.15 -6.82 1.31
N SER A 77 48.81 -5.53 1.21
CA SER A 77 49.70 -4.50 0.66
C SER A 77 50.51 -3.87 1.79
N GLU A 78 51.82 -3.79 1.61
CA GLU A 78 52.85 -3.62 2.66
C GLU A 78 52.80 -2.31 3.46
N THR A 79 51.96 -1.32 3.10
CA THR A 79 51.84 -0.07 3.85
C THR A 79 50.85 -0.19 5.02
N PRO A 80 51.32 -0.05 6.28
CA PRO A 80 50.43 -0.05 7.44
C PRO A 80 49.49 1.14 7.41
N LEU A 81 48.20 0.90 7.64
CA LEU A 81 47.19 1.94 7.77
C LEU A 81 47.19 2.45 9.21
N PRO A 82 47.53 3.73 9.46
CA PRO A 82 47.56 4.26 10.81
C PRO A 82 46.15 4.42 11.39
N CYS A 83 46.05 4.35 12.71
CA CYS A 83 44.85 4.78 13.42
C CYS A 83 44.54 6.24 13.08
N GLN A 84 43.26 6.58 12.92
CA GLN A 84 42.82 7.93 12.58
C GLN A 84 42.41 8.73 13.81
N ASP A 85 41.79 8.07 14.77
CA ASP A 85 41.37 8.72 16.01
C ASP A 85 41.38 7.75 17.20
N ILE A 86 41.64 8.29 18.39
CA ILE A 86 41.55 7.58 19.67
C ILE A 86 40.69 8.42 20.60
N GLN A 87 39.51 7.91 20.92
CA GLN A 87 38.56 8.57 21.80
C GLN A 87 38.47 7.83 23.12
N ARG A 88 38.58 8.55 24.24
CA ARG A 88 38.33 7.99 25.57
C ARG A 88 36.81 7.95 25.79
N VAL A 89 36.24 6.76 25.81
CA VAL A 89 34.78 6.57 25.98
C VAL A 89 34.40 6.73 27.46
N GLN A 90 35.21 6.15 28.35
CA GLN A 90 35.10 6.27 29.80
C GLN A 90 36.48 6.00 30.43
N PRO A 91 36.68 6.23 31.74
CA PRO A 91 37.96 5.93 32.39
C PRO A 91 38.39 4.48 32.12
N GLY A 92 39.60 4.33 31.58
CA GLY A 92 40.18 3.03 31.20
C GLY A 92 39.56 2.33 29.99
N LEU A 93 38.74 3.01 29.18
CA LEU A 93 38.17 2.46 27.94
C LEU A 93 38.34 3.43 26.77
N TYR A 94 38.94 2.92 25.69
CA TYR A 94 39.28 3.69 24.50
C TYR A 94 38.63 3.09 23.26
N ARG A 95 38.17 3.95 22.36
CA ARG A 95 37.71 3.62 21.01
C ARG A 95 38.74 4.10 20.01
N LEU A 96 39.27 3.17 19.23
CA LEU A 96 40.20 3.42 18.14
C LEU A 96 39.44 3.34 16.83
N GLU A 97 39.62 4.33 15.97
CA GLU A 97 38.95 4.40 14.68
C GLU A 97 39.97 4.31 13.55
N PHE A 98 39.67 3.45 12.57
CA PHE A 98 40.42 3.31 11.33
C PHE A 98 39.45 3.49 10.18
N ARG A 99 39.86 4.20 9.13
CA ARG A 99 39.11 4.31 7.88
C ARG A 99 40.06 4.12 6.72
N PHE A 100 39.61 3.37 5.72
CA PHE A 100 40.42 3.09 4.54
C PHE A 100 39.52 2.93 3.30
N PRO A 101 40.01 3.30 2.12
CA PRO A 101 39.28 3.12 0.88
C PRO A 101 39.21 1.64 0.50
N LEU A 102 38.09 1.22 -0.08
CA LEU A 102 37.94 -0.13 -0.61
C LEU A 102 38.54 -0.17 -2.03
N SER A 103 39.78 -0.63 -2.15
CA SER A 103 40.41 -0.88 -3.45
C SER A 103 39.94 -2.21 -4.04
N ALA A 104 40.06 -2.39 -5.37
CA ALA A 104 39.56 -3.57 -6.08
C ALA A 104 40.17 -4.91 -5.63
N VAL A 105 41.32 -4.89 -4.94
CA VAL A 105 42.00 -6.10 -4.44
C VAL A 105 42.31 -5.90 -2.97
N TRP A 106 41.41 -6.33 -2.10
CA TRP A 106 41.64 -6.30 -0.66
C TRP A 106 42.14 -7.66 -0.14
N PRO A 107 42.85 -7.69 1.00
CA PRO A 107 43.12 -8.91 1.74
C PRO A 107 41.84 -9.53 2.32
N ALA A 108 41.84 -10.86 2.45
CA ALA A 108 40.80 -11.56 3.22
C ALA A 108 40.94 -11.32 4.74
N ALA A 109 42.14 -10.97 5.21
CA ALA A 109 42.44 -10.74 6.62
C ALA A 109 43.31 -9.50 6.83
N VAL A 110 43.02 -8.76 7.90
CA VAL A 110 43.77 -7.57 8.35
C VAL A 110 44.33 -7.87 9.74
N GLN A 111 45.59 -7.52 9.95
CA GLN A 111 46.21 -7.62 11.27
C GLN A 111 46.11 -6.27 11.98
N PHE A 112 45.50 -6.25 13.15
CA PHE A 112 45.55 -5.11 14.06
C PHE A 112 46.81 -5.20 14.91
N CYS A 113 47.67 -4.20 14.83
CA CYS A 113 48.98 -4.17 15.46
C CYS A 113 49.09 -3.00 16.44
N TRP A 114 49.87 -3.22 17.50
CA TRP A 114 50.42 -2.18 18.35
C TRP A 114 51.94 -2.17 18.19
N ARG A 115 52.47 -1.10 17.59
CA ARG A 115 53.82 -1.04 17.04
C ARG A 115 54.04 -2.25 16.13
N ASP A 116 55.08 -3.03 16.38
CA ASP A 116 55.41 -4.23 15.59
C ASP A 116 54.72 -5.51 16.11
N TYR A 117 53.85 -5.40 17.12
CA TYR A 117 53.19 -6.55 17.72
C TYR A 117 51.74 -6.69 17.24
N THR A 118 51.42 -7.79 16.56
CA THR A 118 50.04 -8.12 16.21
C THR A 118 49.19 -8.33 17.46
N LEU A 119 48.13 -7.56 17.64
CA LEU A 119 47.15 -7.75 18.71
C LEU A 119 46.08 -8.76 18.30
N LEU A 120 45.55 -8.64 17.08
CA LEU A 120 44.44 -9.47 16.59
C LEU A 120 44.49 -9.62 15.07
N ASN A 121 44.09 -10.79 14.55
CA ASN A 121 43.81 -11.00 13.14
C ASN A 121 42.31 -10.92 12.91
N LEU A 122 41.88 -10.06 11.99
CA LEU A 122 40.49 -9.80 11.68
C LEU A 122 40.20 -10.22 10.24
N THR A 123 39.11 -10.94 10.02
CA THR A 123 38.61 -11.22 8.68
C THR A 123 37.69 -10.08 8.25
N LEU A 124 37.85 -9.59 7.02
CA LEU A 124 36.91 -8.62 6.46
C LEU A 124 35.70 -9.38 5.88
N PRO A 125 34.50 -9.27 6.46
CA PRO A 125 33.33 -9.97 5.95
C PRO A 125 32.88 -9.28 4.66
N ARG A 126 32.96 -9.96 3.51
CA ARG A 126 32.57 -9.39 2.22
C ARG A 126 31.19 -9.86 1.80
N LEU A 127 30.45 -8.95 1.19
CA LEU A 127 29.16 -9.21 0.58
C LEU A 127 29.25 -8.92 -0.92
N THR A 128 29.17 -9.97 -1.73
CA THR A 128 29.18 -9.84 -3.19
C THR A 128 27.83 -9.31 -3.70
N GLN A 129 27.82 -8.76 -4.92
CA GLN A 129 26.58 -8.32 -5.56
C GLN A 129 25.58 -9.46 -5.72
N GLU A 130 26.05 -10.65 -6.11
CA GLU A 130 25.21 -11.83 -6.28
C GLU A 130 24.59 -12.29 -4.97
N ASP A 131 25.39 -12.38 -3.90
CA ASP A 131 24.91 -12.83 -2.59
C ASP A 131 23.91 -11.83 -2.01
N TYR A 132 24.17 -10.53 -2.18
CA TYR A 132 23.20 -9.51 -1.78
C TYR A 132 21.90 -9.64 -2.55
N LEU A 133 21.93 -9.70 -3.89
CA LEU A 133 20.72 -9.84 -4.71
C LEU A 133 19.92 -11.10 -4.36
N ARG A 134 20.58 -12.22 -4.07
CA ARG A 134 19.94 -13.46 -3.59
C ARG A 134 19.28 -13.29 -2.22
N SER A 135 19.82 -12.41 -1.38
CA SER A 135 19.28 -12.11 -0.05
C SER A 135 18.09 -11.14 -0.06
N VAL A 136 18.01 -10.26 -1.06
CA VAL A 136 16.94 -9.26 -1.16
C VAL A 136 15.61 -9.93 -1.53
N ARG A 137 14.57 -9.64 -0.75
CA ARG A 137 13.21 -10.12 -0.97
C ARG A 137 12.30 -8.96 -1.35
N TRP A 138 11.57 -9.17 -2.44
CA TRP A 138 10.58 -8.24 -2.99
C TRP A 138 9.18 -8.80 -2.73
N ARG A 139 8.41 -8.16 -1.86
CA ARG A 139 7.02 -8.53 -1.59
C ARG A 139 6.11 -7.47 -2.17
N SER A 140 5.55 -7.76 -3.33
CA SER A 140 4.64 -6.87 -4.03
C SER A 140 3.23 -6.99 -3.47
N TRP A 141 2.53 -5.85 -3.31
CA TRP A 141 1.09 -5.83 -3.02
C TRP A 141 0.23 -5.59 -4.26
N GLY A 142 0.86 -5.60 -5.44
CA GLY A 142 0.21 -5.32 -6.70
C GLY A 142 -0.04 -3.83 -6.90
N VAL A 143 -1.03 -3.54 -7.72
CA VAL A 143 -1.40 -2.17 -8.09
C VAL A 143 -2.61 -1.74 -7.28
N ALA A 144 -2.50 -0.60 -6.63
CA ALA A 144 -3.55 0.01 -5.84
C ALA A 144 -4.03 1.31 -6.51
N MET A 145 -5.33 1.52 -6.47
CA MET A 145 -5.96 2.78 -6.82
C MET A 145 -6.35 3.52 -5.55
N ARG A 146 -5.91 4.78 -5.44
CA ARG A 146 -6.31 5.66 -4.33
C ARG A 146 -7.51 6.53 -4.71
N TRP A 147 -8.57 6.45 -3.92
CA TRP A 147 -9.73 7.33 -4.01
C TRP A 147 -10.08 7.92 -2.65
N ARG A 148 -9.96 9.25 -2.51
CA ARG A 148 -10.12 9.96 -1.24
C ARG A 148 -9.24 9.32 -0.14
N GLN A 149 -9.86 8.80 0.92
CA GLN A 149 -9.19 8.13 2.05
C GLN A 149 -9.14 6.59 1.89
N LYS A 150 -9.53 6.05 0.73
CA LYS A 150 -9.55 4.61 0.46
C LYS A 150 -8.45 4.24 -0.55
N ALA A 151 -7.87 3.07 -0.38
CA ALA A 151 -7.00 2.43 -1.37
C ALA A 151 -7.52 1.02 -1.62
N VAL A 152 -7.61 0.62 -2.90
CA VAL A 152 -8.09 -0.70 -3.30
C VAL A 152 -7.14 -1.28 -4.34
N THR A 153 -6.77 -2.54 -4.14
CA THR A 153 -6.01 -3.33 -5.11
C THR A 153 -6.97 -4.11 -6.00
N ALA A 154 -6.64 -4.21 -7.29
CA ALA A 154 -7.43 -4.97 -8.26
C ALA A 154 -6.54 -5.34 -9.45
N ARG A 155 -6.98 -6.31 -10.25
CA ARG A 155 -6.36 -6.68 -11.53
C ARG A 155 -7.03 -6.00 -12.71
N CYS A 156 -8.23 -5.47 -12.51
CA CYS A 156 -9.01 -4.77 -13.50
C CYS A 156 -9.53 -3.44 -12.94
N PHE A 157 -9.31 -2.34 -13.65
CA PHE A 157 -9.78 -1.02 -13.22
C PHE A 157 -10.65 -0.35 -14.28
N SER A 158 -11.71 0.34 -13.85
CA SER A 158 -12.42 1.27 -14.75
C SER A 158 -11.56 2.48 -15.06
N ARG A 159 -11.47 2.85 -16.35
CA ARG A 159 -10.70 4.01 -16.83
C ARG A 159 -11.05 5.34 -16.15
N ARG A 160 -12.28 5.49 -15.66
CA ARG A 160 -12.74 6.68 -14.90
C ARG A 160 -12.00 6.85 -13.57
N SER A 161 -11.36 5.80 -13.09
CA SER A 161 -10.86 5.65 -11.72
C SER A 161 -9.34 5.65 -11.63
N LEU A 162 -8.63 5.77 -12.75
CA LEU A 162 -7.18 5.54 -12.80
C LEU A 162 -6.34 6.70 -12.23
N ARG A 163 -6.98 7.78 -11.73
CA ARG A 163 -6.25 8.85 -11.03
C ARG A 163 -5.76 8.32 -9.69
N GLY A 164 -4.46 8.40 -9.45
CA GLY A 164 -3.84 7.93 -8.21
C GLY A 164 -3.57 6.43 -8.18
N LEU A 165 -3.41 5.79 -9.34
CA LEU A 165 -2.91 4.43 -9.47
C LEU A 165 -1.42 4.38 -9.09
N ALA A 166 -1.02 3.43 -8.27
CA ALA A 166 0.35 3.23 -7.84
C ALA A 166 0.62 1.75 -7.59
N ALA A 167 1.85 1.30 -7.86
CA ALA A 167 2.31 0.01 -7.35
C ALA A 167 3.08 0.23 -6.03
N ALA A 168 2.97 -0.73 -5.13
CA ALA A 168 3.70 -0.73 -3.87
C ALA A 168 4.45 -2.04 -3.66
N VAL A 169 5.63 -1.94 -3.06
CA VAL A 169 6.49 -3.09 -2.75
C VAL A 169 7.18 -2.90 -1.41
N LEU A 170 7.22 -3.97 -0.63
CA LEU A 170 8.12 -4.09 0.52
C LEU A 170 9.40 -4.74 0.04
N VAL A 171 10.50 -4.03 0.17
CA VAL A 171 11.83 -4.58 -0.05
C VAL A 171 12.45 -4.86 1.30
N SER A 172 13.02 -6.05 1.46
CA SER A 172 13.65 -6.50 2.71
C SER A 172 14.94 -7.25 2.42
N SER A 173 15.94 -7.11 3.29
CA SER A 173 17.22 -7.84 3.21
C SER A 173 17.75 -8.07 4.62
N PRO A 174 18.48 -9.17 4.89
CA PRO A 174 19.25 -9.31 6.13
C PRO A 174 20.38 -8.27 6.25
N HIS A 175 20.73 -7.60 5.14
CA HIS A 175 21.71 -6.52 5.10
C HIS A 175 21.00 -5.17 4.91
N ARG A 176 21.74 -4.07 5.10
CA ARG A 176 21.21 -2.72 4.87
C ARG A 176 20.81 -2.55 3.40
N LEU A 177 19.79 -1.73 3.13
CA LEU A 177 19.29 -1.48 1.77
C LEU A 177 20.14 -0.49 0.97
N LEU A 178 21.15 0.13 1.57
CA LEU A 178 22.05 1.09 0.93
C LEU A 178 22.68 0.56 -0.39
N PRO A 179 23.13 -0.71 -0.50
CA PRO A 179 23.63 -1.25 -1.77
C PRO A 179 22.57 -1.39 -2.86
N LEU A 180 21.28 -1.47 -2.48
CA LEU A 180 20.20 -1.50 -3.45
C LEU A 180 20.13 -0.18 -4.23
N ALA A 181 20.42 0.96 -3.59
CA ALA A 181 20.37 2.26 -4.26
C ALA A 181 21.33 2.34 -5.47
N SER A 182 22.49 1.67 -5.37
CA SER A 182 23.49 1.60 -6.44
C SER A 182 23.08 0.70 -7.62
N LEU A 183 22.12 -0.21 -7.40
CA LEU A 183 21.61 -1.14 -8.41
C LEU A 183 20.41 -0.56 -9.20
N GLN A 184 20.10 0.73 -9.01
CA GLN A 184 19.08 1.46 -9.76
C GLN A 184 17.74 0.71 -9.85
N PRO A 185 17.12 0.38 -8.70
CA PRO A 185 15.82 -0.28 -8.68
C PRO A 185 14.80 0.60 -9.38
N HIS A 186 14.00 0.02 -10.25
CA HIS A 186 12.96 0.72 -10.98
C HIS A 186 11.72 -0.18 -11.19
N LEU A 187 10.58 0.47 -11.40
CA LEU A 187 9.36 -0.16 -11.87
C LEU A 187 9.33 0.01 -13.39
N PHE A 188 9.42 -1.10 -14.10
CA PHE A 188 9.13 -1.14 -15.53
C PHE A 188 7.62 -1.24 -15.72
N VAL A 189 7.05 -0.39 -16.56
CA VAL A 189 5.63 -0.40 -16.93
C VAL A 189 5.50 -0.21 -18.43
N GLN A 190 4.69 -1.05 -19.07
CA GLN A 190 4.44 -1.03 -20.49
C GLN A 190 2.94 -1.05 -20.75
N GLY A 191 2.44 -0.05 -21.48
CA GLY A 191 1.09 -0.06 -22.03
C GLY A 191 0.99 -1.05 -23.19
N LEU A 192 -0.04 -1.87 -23.22
CA LEU A 192 -0.29 -2.86 -24.27
C LEU A 192 -1.54 -2.51 -25.11
N PRO A 193 -1.60 -2.94 -26.39
CA PRO A 193 -0.59 -3.77 -27.10
C PRO A 193 0.63 -2.98 -27.60
N ASN A 194 0.46 -1.74 -28.05
CA ASN A 194 1.54 -0.88 -28.57
C ASN A 194 1.57 0.47 -27.84
N GLY A 195 1.45 0.43 -26.52
CA GLY A 195 1.41 1.63 -25.68
C GLY A 195 2.81 2.16 -25.32
N PRO A 196 2.85 3.31 -24.63
CA PRO A 196 4.10 3.84 -24.10
C PRO A 196 4.68 2.92 -23.03
N HIS A 197 6.01 2.94 -22.87
CA HIS A 197 6.70 2.28 -21.77
C HIS A 197 7.43 3.31 -20.91
N PHE A 198 7.60 2.99 -19.62
CA PHE A 198 8.33 3.83 -18.68
C PHE A 198 9.15 2.97 -17.72
N GLU A 199 10.29 3.52 -17.32
CA GLU A 199 11.12 3.02 -16.23
C GLU A 199 11.08 4.06 -15.11
N LEU A 200 10.42 3.71 -14.02
CA LEU A 200 10.14 4.64 -12.92
C LEU A 200 11.08 4.30 -11.76
N PRO A 201 12.03 5.18 -11.40
CA PRO A 201 13.02 4.87 -10.37
C PRO A 201 12.37 4.70 -9.00
N LEU A 202 12.83 3.70 -8.24
CA LEU A 202 12.50 3.54 -6.83
C LEU A 202 13.55 4.31 -6.02
N VAL A 203 13.15 5.45 -5.48
CA VAL A 203 14.03 6.29 -4.67
C VAL A 203 13.87 5.90 -3.20
N LEU A 204 14.96 5.46 -2.58
CA LEU A 204 15.03 5.24 -1.14
C LEU A 204 15.55 6.50 -0.45
N THR A 205 14.88 6.93 0.62
CA THR A 205 15.42 7.98 1.50
C THR A 205 16.67 7.48 2.23
N ALA A 206 17.51 8.39 2.73
CA ALA A 206 18.69 8.02 3.52
C ALA A 206 18.35 7.09 4.70
N SER A 207 17.22 7.35 5.39
CA SER A 207 16.74 6.49 6.48
C SER A 207 16.41 5.07 6.02
N GLN A 208 15.73 4.92 4.88
CA GLN A 208 15.38 3.62 4.31
C GLN A 208 16.61 2.87 3.79
N GLN A 209 17.60 3.58 3.25
CA GLN A 209 18.86 2.98 2.82
C GLN A 209 19.65 2.40 4.01
N LEU A 210 19.60 3.05 5.17
CA LEU A 210 20.23 2.58 6.40
C LEU A 210 19.40 1.52 7.14
N ASP A 211 18.21 1.18 6.66
CA ASP A 211 17.37 0.14 7.24
C ASP A 211 17.54 -1.19 6.49
N THR A 212 16.97 -2.26 7.04
CA THR A 212 16.89 -3.60 6.43
C THR A 212 15.58 -3.81 5.66
N GLU A 213 14.58 -2.93 5.86
CA GLU A 213 13.30 -2.98 5.19
C GLU A 213 12.83 -1.59 4.73
N ALA A 214 12.15 -1.52 3.58
CA ALA A 214 11.56 -0.29 3.08
C ALA A 214 10.27 -0.55 2.30
N LEU A 215 9.23 0.21 2.64
CA LEU A 215 8.00 0.33 1.86
C LEU A 215 8.18 1.40 0.78
N LEU A 216 8.07 1.00 -0.49
CA LEU A 216 8.23 1.87 -1.65
C LEU A 216 6.93 1.87 -2.46
N ALA A 217 6.50 3.05 -2.88
CA ALA A 217 5.30 3.22 -3.70
C ALA A 217 5.62 4.13 -4.90
N VAL A 218 5.21 3.69 -6.09
CA VAL A 218 5.51 4.38 -7.35
C VAL A 218 4.21 4.65 -8.10
N PRO A 219 3.87 5.93 -8.36
CA PRO A 219 2.67 6.27 -9.11
C PRO A 219 2.81 5.89 -10.58
N PHE A 220 1.72 5.44 -11.20
CA PHE A 220 1.71 5.11 -12.63
C PHE A 220 1.57 6.40 -13.47
N PRO A 221 2.33 6.54 -14.57
CA PRO A 221 2.18 7.62 -15.52
C PRO A 221 0.78 7.71 -16.12
N GLN A 222 0.23 8.93 -16.19
CA GLN A 222 -1.09 9.15 -16.77
C GLN A 222 -1.16 8.81 -18.28
N ALA A 223 -0.02 8.77 -18.96
CA ALA A 223 0.04 8.35 -20.36
C ALA A 223 -0.35 6.87 -20.56
N LEU A 224 -0.13 6.00 -19.55
CA LEU A 224 -0.53 4.59 -19.60
C LEU A 224 -2.06 4.39 -19.61
N LEU A 225 -2.81 5.41 -19.19
CA LEU A 225 -4.27 5.34 -19.10
C LEU A 225 -4.96 5.22 -20.47
N GLN A 226 -4.23 5.50 -21.55
CA GLN A 226 -4.70 5.32 -22.92
C GLN A 226 -4.67 3.84 -23.35
N SER A 227 -3.79 3.03 -22.77
CA SER A 227 -3.62 1.62 -23.08
C SER A 227 -4.75 0.76 -22.53
N GLN A 228 -5.04 -0.37 -23.18
CA GLN A 228 -6.08 -1.29 -22.71
C GLN A 228 -5.60 -2.15 -21.55
N GLN A 229 -4.33 -2.48 -21.55
CA GLN A 229 -3.67 -3.23 -20.50
C GLN A 229 -2.34 -2.56 -20.16
N CYS A 230 -1.82 -2.85 -18.99
CA CYS A 230 -0.48 -2.48 -18.59
C CYS A 230 0.23 -3.68 -17.99
N HIS A 231 1.36 -4.06 -18.58
CA HIS A 231 2.31 -4.98 -17.97
C HIS A 231 3.26 -4.20 -17.07
N TRP A 232 3.53 -4.70 -15.87
CA TRP A 232 4.45 -4.04 -14.96
C TRP A 232 5.34 -5.06 -14.24
N GLN A 233 6.55 -4.64 -13.88
CA GLN A 233 7.56 -5.49 -13.27
C GLN A 233 8.55 -4.68 -12.43
N TRP A 234 8.89 -5.19 -11.24
CA TRP A 234 10.01 -4.65 -10.46
C TRP A 234 11.35 -5.12 -11.05
N ARG A 235 12.28 -4.21 -11.28
CA ARG A 235 13.59 -4.50 -11.87
C ARG A 235 14.70 -3.76 -11.14
N THR A 236 15.90 -4.31 -11.24
CA THR A 236 17.16 -3.70 -10.78
C THR A 236 18.30 -4.32 -11.58
N THR A 237 19.50 -3.75 -11.55
CA THR A 237 20.64 -4.31 -12.27
C THR A 237 20.93 -5.75 -11.80
N GLY A 238 20.74 -6.72 -12.71
CA GLY A 238 20.98 -8.14 -12.42
C GLY A 238 19.83 -8.90 -11.76
N TYR A 239 18.65 -8.28 -11.57
CA TYR A 239 17.47 -8.96 -11.05
C TYR A 239 16.15 -8.44 -11.64
N SER A 240 15.26 -9.38 -11.95
CA SER A 240 13.89 -9.13 -12.39
C SER A 240 12.94 -9.80 -11.41
N GLY A 241 12.11 -8.99 -10.77
CA GLY A 241 11.17 -9.43 -9.75
C GLY A 241 9.80 -9.80 -10.31
N HIS A 242 8.83 -9.81 -9.38
CA HIS A 242 7.43 -10.06 -9.66
C HIS A 242 6.89 -9.15 -10.78
N ALA A 243 6.08 -9.75 -11.65
CA ALA A 243 5.46 -9.09 -12.79
C ALA A 243 4.00 -9.51 -12.92
N GLU A 244 3.13 -8.58 -13.28
CA GLU A 244 1.72 -8.81 -13.52
C GLU A 244 1.21 -7.95 -14.67
N THR A 245 0.04 -8.30 -15.18
CA THR A 245 -0.69 -7.49 -16.16
C THR A 245 -2.00 -7.03 -15.54
N ILE A 246 -2.28 -5.73 -15.64
CA ILE A 246 -3.54 -5.12 -15.24
C ILE A 246 -4.34 -4.70 -16.46
N THR A 247 -5.67 -4.80 -16.37
CA THR A 247 -6.59 -4.42 -17.44
C THR A 247 -7.31 -3.12 -17.11
N PHE A 248 -7.44 -2.25 -18.11
CA PHE A 248 -8.16 -0.98 -18.02
C PHE A 248 -9.40 -1.02 -18.90
N LEU A 249 -10.56 -1.25 -18.29
CA LEU A 249 -11.82 -1.30 -19.01
C LEU A 249 -12.35 0.11 -19.31
N PRO A 250 -12.92 0.34 -20.51
CA PRO A 250 -13.72 1.52 -20.80
C PRO A 250 -14.78 1.75 -19.70
N PRO A 251 -15.06 3.02 -19.32
CA PRO A 251 -15.97 3.27 -18.21
C PRO A 251 -17.35 2.65 -18.43
N GLN A 252 -17.92 2.82 -19.63
CA GLN A 252 -19.21 2.25 -19.97
C GLN A 252 -19.19 0.72 -19.84
N GLU A 253 -18.18 0.04 -20.39
CA GLU A 253 -18.09 -1.42 -20.34
C GLU A 253 -18.04 -1.94 -18.91
N TRP A 254 -17.20 -1.36 -18.04
CA TRP A 254 -17.13 -1.75 -16.64
C TRP A 254 -18.42 -1.43 -15.88
N GLU A 255 -19.02 -0.27 -16.13
CA GLU A 255 -20.27 0.18 -15.48
C GLU A 255 -21.45 -0.74 -15.82
N HIS A 256 -21.49 -1.31 -17.03
CA HIS A 256 -22.53 -2.28 -17.40
C HIS A 256 -22.42 -3.59 -16.61
N GLN A 257 -21.21 -3.95 -16.17
CA GLN A 257 -20.95 -5.18 -15.43
C GLN A 257 -21.16 -5.05 -13.91
N VAL A 258 -21.34 -3.82 -13.40
CA VAL A 258 -21.70 -3.63 -11.99
C VAL A 258 -23.15 -4.07 -11.78
N VAL A 259 -23.35 -4.92 -10.77
CA VAL A 259 -24.66 -5.46 -10.41
C VAL A 259 -25.12 -4.93 -9.06
N LEU A 260 -26.43 -4.75 -8.92
CA LEU A 260 -27.09 -4.61 -7.63
C LEU A 260 -27.29 -6.03 -7.05
N ARG A 261 -26.77 -6.27 -5.85
CA ARG A 261 -26.96 -7.55 -5.14
C ARG A 261 -28.18 -7.53 -4.24
N ASP A 262 -28.42 -6.39 -3.62
CA ASP A 262 -29.47 -6.22 -2.63
C ASP A 262 -29.84 -4.74 -2.50
N ALA A 263 -31.07 -4.47 -2.09
CA ALA A 263 -31.54 -3.13 -1.76
C ALA A 263 -32.53 -3.22 -0.60
N CYS A 264 -32.34 -2.36 0.40
CA CYS A 264 -33.19 -2.35 1.58
C CYS A 264 -33.26 -0.95 2.21
N PHE A 265 -34.15 -0.80 3.18
CA PHE A 265 -34.19 0.32 4.11
C PHE A 265 -33.62 -0.10 5.45
N TYR A 266 -32.84 0.77 6.07
CA TYR A 266 -32.60 0.71 7.51
C TYR A 266 -33.49 1.74 8.19
N LEU A 267 -34.25 1.31 9.19
CA LEU A 267 -35.09 2.16 10.01
C LEU A 267 -34.48 2.35 11.39
N ASN A 268 -34.42 3.59 11.85
CA ASN A 268 -34.05 3.87 13.21
C ASN A 268 -35.27 3.63 14.12
N THR A 269 -35.16 2.62 14.98
CA THR A 269 -36.15 2.30 16.01
C THR A 269 -35.58 2.62 17.39
N ASN A 270 -36.42 2.63 18.42
CA ASN A 270 -35.98 2.79 19.82
C ASN A 270 -34.98 1.72 20.27
N ARG A 271 -34.84 0.61 19.52
CA ARG A 271 -33.90 -0.51 19.78
C ARG A 271 -32.68 -0.50 18.85
N GLY A 272 -32.53 0.51 17.99
CA GLY A 272 -31.46 0.63 17.00
C GLY A 272 -31.95 0.49 15.56
N TRP A 273 -31.01 0.26 14.64
CA TRP A 273 -31.27 0.18 13.20
C TRP A 273 -31.76 -1.20 12.77
N VAL A 274 -32.94 -1.28 12.16
CA VAL A 274 -33.55 -2.53 11.67
C VAL A 274 -33.61 -2.52 10.15
N ARG A 275 -33.26 -3.65 9.51
CA ARG A 275 -33.31 -3.83 8.06
C ARG A 275 -34.73 -4.20 7.62
N HIS A 276 -35.25 -3.51 6.62
CA HIS A 276 -36.55 -3.73 5.99
C HIS A 276 -36.38 -3.81 4.47
N THR A 277 -36.86 -4.88 3.85
CA THR A 277 -36.84 -5.08 2.39
C THR A 277 -38.15 -4.69 1.72
N GLU A 278 -39.23 -4.47 2.48
CA GLU A 278 -40.59 -4.29 1.96
C GLU A 278 -41.21 -2.92 2.29
N ALA A 279 -42.23 -2.57 1.49
CA ALA A 279 -43.04 -1.34 1.54
C ALA A 279 -43.83 -1.12 2.85
N SER A 280 -43.78 -2.07 3.78
CA SER A 280 -44.41 -1.94 5.10
C SER A 280 -43.46 -1.25 6.06
N LEU A 281 -43.06 -0.02 5.73
CA LEU A 281 -42.36 0.81 6.70
C LEU A 281 -43.40 1.28 7.74
N PRO A 282 -43.11 1.22 9.03
CA PRO A 282 -43.97 1.80 10.05
C PRO A 282 -44.17 3.28 9.68
N HIS A 283 -45.41 3.77 9.71
CA HIS A 283 -45.73 5.19 9.61
C HIS A 283 -45.23 6.02 10.80
N GLU A 284 -44.32 5.46 11.59
CA GLU A 284 -43.82 6.08 12.80
C GLU A 284 -42.66 7.01 12.44
N SER A 285 -42.78 8.24 12.95
CA SER A 285 -41.78 9.30 12.92
C SER A 285 -40.40 8.75 13.26
N GLY A 286 -39.57 8.54 12.24
CA GLY A 286 -38.25 7.95 12.39
C GLY A 286 -37.35 8.29 11.22
N LEU A 287 -36.04 8.30 11.48
CA LEU A 287 -35.03 8.39 10.45
C LEU A 287 -34.96 7.06 9.69
N PHE A 288 -34.85 7.15 8.37
CA PHE A 288 -34.60 5.99 7.52
C PHE A 288 -33.37 6.21 6.64
N ALA A 289 -32.71 5.11 6.27
CA ALA A 289 -31.54 5.10 5.42
C ALA A 289 -31.72 4.06 4.31
N PRO A 290 -31.94 4.45 3.05
CA PRO A 290 -31.91 3.50 1.95
C PRO A 290 -30.48 2.97 1.79
N CYS A 291 -30.35 1.67 1.55
CA CYS A 291 -29.06 1.01 1.37
C CYS A 291 -29.11 0.14 0.12
N PHE A 292 -28.14 0.35 -0.76
CA PHE A 292 -27.97 -0.41 -1.99
C PHE A 292 -26.63 -1.14 -1.92
N LEU A 293 -26.64 -2.45 -2.15
CA LEU A 293 -25.43 -3.27 -2.14
C LEU A 293 -24.97 -3.50 -3.58
N LEU A 294 -23.87 -2.86 -3.96
CA LEU A 294 -23.32 -2.89 -5.32
C LEU A 294 -22.12 -3.83 -5.38
N GLN A 295 -21.93 -4.52 -6.48
CA GLN A 295 -20.77 -5.39 -6.67
C GLN A 295 -20.26 -5.33 -8.11
N ALA A 296 -18.94 -5.15 -8.26
CA ALA A 296 -18.26 -5.20 -9.53
C ALA A 296 -17.86 -6.65 -9.90
N PRO A 297 -17.42 -6.90 -11.14
CA PRO A 297 -16.85 -8.19 -11.53
C PRO A 297 -15.65 -8.61 -10.66
N PRO A 298 -15.41 -9.92 -10.51
CA PRO A 298 -14.27 -10.45 -9.76
C PRO A 298 -12.93 -9.80 -10.12
N GLY A 299 -12.14 -9.43 -9.10
CA GLY A 299 -10.83 -8.82 -9.28
C GLY A 299 -10.85 -7.40 -9.87
N SER A 300 -12.01 -6.73 -9.89
CA SER A 300 -12.16 -5.39 -10.45
C SER A 300 -12.53 -4.31 -9.43
N ALA A 301 -12.10 -3.08 -9.70
CA ALA A 301 -12.46 -1.91 -8.92
C ALA A 301 -12.68 -0.68 -9.80
N GLY A 302 -13.59 0.20 -9.39
CA GLY A 302 -13.86 1.42 -10.14
C GLY A 302 -14.82 2.38 -9.46
N LEU A 303 -14.92 3.58 -10.03
CA LEU A 303 -15.82 4.63 -9.60
C LEU A 303 -17.09 4.60 -10.45
N LEU A 304 -18.23 4.38 -9.79
CA LEU A 304 -19.55 4.41 -10.38
C LEU A 304 -20.26 5.72 -9.99
N PRO A 305 -20.57 6.63 -10.94
CA PRO A 305 -21.38 7.79 -10.64
C PRO A 305 -22.84 7.41 -10.45
N LEU A 306 -23.36 7.69 -9.26
CA LEU A 306 -24.73 7.37 -8.89
C LEU A 306 -25.51 8.65 -8.68
N THR A 307 -26.77 8.62 -9.11
CA THR A 307 -27.74 9.66 -8.83
C THR A 307 -28.93 9.03 -8.13
N PHE A 308 -29.30 9.63 -7.00
CA PHE A 308 -30.39 9.17 -6.15
C PHE A 308 -31.58 10.11 -6.31
N TYR A 309 -32.75 9.55 -6.61
CA TYR A 309 -33.97 10.30 -6.88
C TYR A 309 -35.11 9.89 -5.94
N ALA A 310 -35.95 10.87 -5.60
CA ALA A 310 -37.25 10.66 -4.98
C ALA A 310 -38.37 10.81 -6.00
N LEU A 311 -39.37 9.94 -5.90
CA LEU A 311 -40.62 10.03 -6.64
C LEU A 311 -41.78 10.32 -5.72
N THR A 312 -42.65 11.23 -6.15
CA THR A 312 -43.80 11.67 -5.38
C THR A 312 -45.10 11.47 -6.15
N SER A 313 -46.21 11.27 -5.44
CA SER A 313 -47.52 10.99 -6.04
C SER A 313 -48.16 12.17 -6.78
N GLN A 314 -47.94 13.43 -6.35
CA GLN A 314 -48.64 14.60 -6.91
C GLN A 314 -48.08 15.14 -8.23
N ALA A 315 -46.87 14.73 -8.61
CA ALA A 315 -46.30 14.97 -9.93
C ALA A 315 -45.20 13.93 -10.17
N PRO A 316 -45.18 13.22 -11.33
CA PRO A 316 -44.13 12.27 -11.68
C PRO A 316 -42.79 12.96 -12.04
N ARG A 317 -42.48 14.09 -11.38
CA ARG A 317 -41.20 14.78 -11.51
C ARG A 317 -40.21 14.13 -10.54
N LEU A 318 -39.22 13.47 -11.11
CA LEU A 318 -38.07 12.94 -10.40
C LEU A 318 -37.34 14.06 -9.66
N ARG A 319 -37.40 14.06 -8.32
CA ARG A 319 -36.61 15.00 -7.50
C ARG A 319 -35.24 14.40 -7.25
N ARG A 320 -34.19 14.98 -7.81
CA ARG A 320 -32.81 14.57 -7.53
C ARG A 320 -32.47 14.91 -6.07
N LEU A 321 -32.16 13.89 -5.28
CA LEU A 321 -31.76 14.04 -3.88
C LEU A 321 -30.25 14.16 -3.74
N ARG A 322 -29.49 13.31 -4.45
CA ARG A 322 -28.03 13.26 -4.33
C ARG A 322 -27.38 12.80 -5.62
N GLN A 323 -26.13 13.22 -5.82
CA GLN A 323 -25.28 12.76 -6.92
C GLN A 323 -23.85 12.61 -6.39
N GLU A 324 -23.25 11.42 -6.52
CA GLU A 324 -21.89 11.15 -6.06
C GLU A 324 -21.22 10.00 -6.80
N CYS A 325 -19.89 9.94 -6.73
CA CYS A 325 -19.12 8.82 -7.26
C CYS A 325 -18.76 7.84 -6.14
N VAL A 326 -19.13 6.58 -6.31
CA VAL A 326 -18.92 5.51 -5.33
C VAL A 326 -17.84 4.57 -5.83
N LEU A 327 -16.89 4.25 -4.96
CA LEU A 327 -15.90 3.20 -5.22
C LEU A 327 -16.57 1.83 -5.04
N VAL A 328 -16.73 1.08 -6.12
CA VAL A 328 -17.28 -0.27 -6.12
C VAL A 328 -16.18 -1.27 -6.43
N THR A 329 -16.14 -2.35 -5.65
CA THR A 329 -15.17 -3.45 -5.77
C THR A 329 -15.88 -4.76 -6.10
N ASP A 330 -15.10 -5.81 -6.32
CA ASP A 330 -15.61 -7.18 -6.44
C ASP A 330 -16.23 -7.73 -5.14
N ALA A 331 -15.93 -7.12 -3.99
CA ALA A 331 -16.68 -7.32 -2.76
C ALA A 331 -17.97 -6.46 -2.70
N PRO A 332 -19.04 -6.95 -2.04
CA PRO A 332 -20.27 -6.18 -1.85
C PRO A 332 -20.02 -4.83 -1.16
N THR A 333 -20.30 -3.75 -1.88
CA THR A 333 -20.05 -2.37 -1.47
C THR A 333 -21.38 -1.72 -1.06
N PRO A 334 -21.60 -1.42 0.23
CA PRO A 334 -22.81 -0.73 0.65
C PRO A 334 -22.76 0.75 0.24
N TYR A 335 -23.85 1.22 -0.37
CA TYR A 335 -24.10 2.60 -0.71
C TYR A 335 -25.32 3.13 0.05
N ILE A 336 -25.08 4.08 0.95
CA ILE A 336 -26.11 4.74 1.77
C ILE A 336 -26.07 6.24 1.43
N PRO A 337 -26.99 6.75 0.58
CA PRO A 337 -26.96 8.13 0.11
C PRO A 337 -27.32 9.15 1.19
N GLY A 338 -27.72 8.72 2.39
CA GLY A 338 -28.01 9.60 3.51
C GLY A 338 -29.01 9.04 4.50
N LEU A 339 -29.21 9.80 5.56
CA LEU A 339 -30.31 9.63 6.51
C LEU A 339 -31.41 10.61 6.12
N PHE A 340 -32.65 10.15 6.12
CA PHE A 340 -33.81 10.92 5.69
C PHE A 340 -34.91 10.83 6.74
N HIS A 341 -35.74 11.86 6.84
CA HIS A 341 -36.93 11.82 7.68
C HIS A 341 -38.19 11.61 6.82
N PHE A 342 -39.13 10.77 7.25
CA PHE A 342 -40.37 10.54 6.48
C PHE A 342 -41.19 11.82 6.30
N GLN A 343 -41.12 12.74 7.26
CA GLN A 343 -41.84 14.03 7.18
C GLN A 343 -41.31 14.95 6.07
N ASP A 344 -40.06 14.77 5.63
CA ASP A 344 -39.48 15.56 4.53
C ASP A 344 -40.07 15.15 3.17
N PHE A 345 -40.71 13.98 3.12
CA PHE A 345 -41.26 13.40 1.90
C PHE A 345 -42.67 12.83 2.13
N PRO A 346 -43.67 13.67 2.45
CA PRO A 346 -45.02 13.22 2.82
C PRO A 346 -45.76 12.47 1.70
N GLN A 347 -45.26 12.57 0.46
CA GLN A 347 -45.85 11.96 -0.73
C GLN A 347 -44.88 11.01 -1.43
N LEU A 348 -43.81 10.59 -0.76
CA LEU A 348 -42.80 9.70 -1.33
C LEU A 348 -43.42 8.35 -1.69
N THR A 349 -43.34 7.97 -2.95
CA THR A 349 -43.82 6.67 -3.42
C THR A 349 -42.66 5.69 -3.56
N SER A 350 -41.55 6.14 -4.14
CA SER A 350 -40.35 5.32 -4.28
C SER A 350 -39.08 6.15 -4.36
N LEU A 351 -37.95 5.45 -4.20
CA LEU A 351 -36.60 5.97 -4.31
C LEU A 351 -35.88 5.21 -5.41
N GLU A 352 -35.34 5.93 -6.40
CA GLU A 352 -34.64 5.34 -7.53
C GLU A 352 -33.13 5.58 -7.40
N LEU A 353 -32.35 4.50 -7.50
CA LEU A 353 -30.91 4.57 -7.72
C LEU A 353 -30.63 4.46 -9.22
N ARG A 354 -29.93 5.44 -9.77
CA ARG A 354 -29.64 5.50 -11.21
C ARG A 354 -28.16 5.71 -11.48
N HIS A 355 -27.71 5.18 -12.61
CA HIS A 355 -26.43 5.51 -13.23
C HIS A 355 -26.73 6.07 -14.62
N GLY A 356 -26.49 7.36 -14.82
CA GLY A 356 -26.94 8.07 -16.02
C GLY A 356 -28.45 7.94 -16.21
N SER A 357 -28.87 7.42 -17.37
CA SER A 357 -30.28 7.13 -17.69
C SER A 357 -30.77 5.77 -17.16
N ARG A 358 -29.86 4.85 -16.83
CA ARG A 358 -30.17 3.47 -16.39
C ARG A 358 -30.65 3.48 -14.94
N ILE A 359 -31.80 2.86 -14.68
CA ILE A 359 -32.25 2.58 -13.31
C ILE A 359 -31.56 1.30 -12.85
N LEU A 360 -30.85 1.37 -11.72
CA LEU A 360 -30.18 0.23 -11.10
C LEU A 360 -31.09 -0.48 -10.09
N SER A 361 -31.90 0.29 -9.36
CA SER A 361 -32.81 -0.24 -8.34
C SER A 361 -33.93 0.76 -8.03
N THR A 362 -35.10 0.25 -7.65
CA THR A 362 -36.19 1.07 -7.11
C THR A 362 -36.61 0.53 -5.75
N LEU A 363 -36.40 1.33 -4.70
CA LEU A 363 -36.93 1.04 -3.38
C LEU A 363 -38.32 1.66 -3.23
N SER A 364 -39.35 0.82 -3.14
CA SER A 364 -40.74 1.25 -3.02
C SER A 364 -41.16 1.41 -1.57
N LEU A 365 -41.83 2.52 -1.26
CA LEU A 365 -42.41 2.82 0.05
C LEU A 365 -43.93 2.58 0.05
N SER A 366 -44.55 2.50 -1.13
CA SER A 366 -45.98 2.28 -1.29
C SER A 366 -46.34 0.79 -1.30
N ARG A 367 -47.33 0.38 -0.49
CA ARG A 367 -47.87 -1.00 -0.47
C ARG A 367 -48.59 -1.42 -1.75
N ILE A 368 -48.94 -0.47 -2.63
CA ILE A 368 -49.73 -0.72 -3.83
C ILE A 368 -48.82 -0.57 -5.05
N PRO A 369 -48.69 -1.58 -5.93
CA PRO A 369 -47.94 -1.44 -7.17
C PRO A 369 -48.56 -0.32 -8.01
N GLN A 370 -47.76 0.72 -8.29
CA GLN A 370 -48.20 1.84 -9.12
C GLN A 370 -47.84 1.58 -10.58
N ALA A 371 -48.87 1.41 -11.42
CA ALA A 371 -48.75 1.39 -12.87
C ALA A 371 -48.24 2.75 -13.38
N ARG A 372 -47.17 2.76 -14.19
CA ARG A 372 -46.73 3.97 -14.89
C ARG A 372 -47.17 3.91 -16.34
N PHE A 373 -47.88 4.94 -16.79
CA PHE A 373 -48.23 5.12 -18.19
C PHE A 373 -47.19 6.02 -18.88
N THR A 374 -46.70 5.61 -20.06
CA THR A 374 -45.85 6.45 -20.90
C THR A 374 -46.70 7.55 -21.55
N ALA A 375 -46.04 8.59 -22.08
CA ALA A 375 -46.74 9.66 -22.81
C ALA A 375 -47.48 9.15 -24.06
N GLU A 376 -47.17 7.94 -24.53
CA GLU A 376 -47.80 7.24 -25.66
C GLU A 376 -48.93 6.30 -25.22
N GLY A 377 -49.31 6.30 -23.93
CA GLY A 377 -50.36 5.44 -23.38
C GLY A 377 -49.93 4.00 -23.09
N GLY A 378 -48.64 3.67 -23.26
CA GLY A 378 -48.09 2.35 -22.93
C GLY A 378 -47.85 2.16 -21.44
N PHE A 379 -47.84 0.91 -20.98
CA PHE A 379 -47.57 0.56 -19.57
C PHE A 379 -46.08 0.27 -19.35
N ARG A 380 -45.48 0.84 -18.31
CA ARG A 380 -44.15 0.44 -17.81
C ARG A 380 -44.29 -0.23 -16.44
N GLN A 381 -44.00 -1.52 -16.41
CA GLN A 381 -43.90 -2.33 -15.20
C GLN A 381 -42.77 -1.80 -14.31
N ALA A 382 -42.97 -1.81 -12.98
CA ALA A 382 -41.89 -1.61 -12.05
C ALA A 382 -40.92 -2.80 -12.15
N PRO A 383 -39.59 -2.59 -12.24
CA PRO A 383 -38.62 -3.65 -12.53
C PRO A 383 -38.60 -4.78 -11.49
N ASP A 384 -39.09 -4.51 -10.28
CA ASP A 384 -39.01 -5.41 -9.13
C ASP A 384 -40.36 -6.07 -8.77
N VAL A 385 -41.41 -5.89 -9.58
CA VAL A 385 -42.73 -6.51 -9.38
C VAL A 385 -42.89 -7.66 -10.36
N VAL A 386 -42.87 -8.90 -9.88
CA VAL A 386 -43.29 -10.06 -10.68
C VAL A 386 -44.80 -9.97 -10.86
N TRP A 387 -45.25 -9.74 -12.09
CA TRP A 387 -46.67 -9.71 -12.41
C TRP A 387 -47.20 -11.14 -12.32
N THR A 388 -47.93 -11.44 -11.26
CA THR A 388 -48.57 -12.74 -11.03
C THR A 388 -49.98 -12.73 -11.62
N GLU A 389 -50.54 -13.90 -11.93
CA GLU A 389 -51.95 -14.03 -12.36
C GLU A 389 -52.92 -13.40 -11.35
N SER A 390 -52.57 -13.43 -10.05
CA SER A 390 -53.33 -12.76 -8.99
C SER A 390 -53.31 -11.24 -9.09
N ALA A 391 -52.16 -10.64 -9.45
CA ALA A 391 -52.06 -9.19 -9.66
C ALA A 391 -52.83 -8.75 -10.92
N GLU A 392 -52.87 -9.60 -11.95
CA GLU A 392 -53.65 -9.37 -13.16
C GLU A 392 -55.16 -9.43 -12.89
N ALA A 393 -55.61 -10.42 -12.13
CA ALA A 393 -57.01 -10.52 -11.70
C ALA A 393 -57.45 -9.31 -10.86
N GLU A 394 -56.61 -8.87 -9.91
CA GLU A 394 -56.89 -7.69 -9.08
C GLU A 394 -56.92 -6.39 -9.92
N LEU A 395 -56.01 -6.24 -10.88
CA LEU A 395 -56.02 -5.11 -11.81
C LEU A 395 -57.31 -5.09 -12.64
N TRP A 396 -57.71 -6.24 -13.19
CA TRP A 396 -58.95 -6.37 -13.97
C TRP A 396 -60.18 -6.04 -13.14
N GLU A 397 -60.24 -6.50 -11.90
CA GLU A 397 -61.34 -6.18 -10.99
C GLU A 397 -61.42 -4.66 -10.73
N ARG A 398 -60.28 -4.02 -10.47
CA ARG A 398 -60.22 -2.56 -10.25
C ARG A 398 -60.58 -1.77 -11.51
N LEU A 399 -60.13 -2.20 -12.69
CA LEU A 399 -60.49 -1.59 -13.97
C LEU A 399 -61.97 -1.73 -14.28
N GLN A 400 -62.58 -2.88 -13.97
CA GLN A 400 -64.03 -3.07 -14.11
C GLN A 400 -64.84 -2.19 -13.15
N ARG A 401 -64.34 -1.96 -11.93
CA ARG A 401 -64.97 -1.01 -10.99
C ARG A 401 -64.88 0.43 -11.50
N LEU A 402 -63.77 0.81 -12.13
CA LEU A 402 -63.59 2.14 -12.72
C LEU A 402 -64.42 2.35 -13.99
N SER A 403 -64.55 1.34 -14.85
CA SER A 403 -65.39 1.43 -16.05
C SER A 403 -66.88 1.50 -15.72
N ARG A 404 -67.30 0.98 -14.56
CA ARG A 404 -68.65 1.14 -14.00
C ARG A 404 -68.93 2.53 -13.42
N LEU A 405 -67.91 3.38 -13.27
CA LEU A 405 -68.01 4.75 -12.72
C LEU A 405 -67.86 5.85 -13.81
N GLY A 406 -68.09 5.53 -15.09
CA GLY A 406 -68.26 6.51 -16.18
C GLY A 406 -69.64 7.21 -16.17
N PRO A 407 -69.78 8.39 -16.80
CA PRO A 407 -70.46 9.55 -16.23
C PRO A 407 -71.99 9.45 -16.28
N ASN A 408 -72.63 9.32 -15.11
CA ASN A 408 -74.05 9.63 -14.93
C ASN A 408 -74.25 10.46 -13.65
N ASN A 409 -73.65 11.65 -13.64
CA ASN A 409 -74.20 12.78 -12.87
C ASN A 409 -74.87 13.73 -13.86
N LYS A 410 -76.13 13.42 -14.21
CA LYS A 410 -77.11 14.44 -14.56
C LYS A 410 -78.19 14.39 -13.49
N HIS A 411 -78.43 15.54 -12.86
CA HIS A 411 -79.42 15.80 -11.81
C HIS A 411 -80.81 15.20 -12.11
N PRO A 412 -81.59 14.92 -11.05
CA PRO A 412 -82.74 15.78 -10.76
C PRO A 412 -82.93 16.03 -9.25
N GLY A 413 -83.57 17.10 -8.79
CA GLY A 413 -84.32 18.13 -9.50
C GLY A 413 -84.93 19.14 -8.53
N THR A 414 -85.67 20.09 -9.11
CA THR A 414 -86.58 21.09 -8.49
C THR A 414 -86.01 22.07 -7.49
#